data_AF-A0A538S2C8-F1
#
_entry.id   AF-A0A538S2C8-F1
#
_cell.length_a   1.000
_cell.length_b   1.000
_cell.length_c   1.000
_cell.angle_alpha   90.00
_cell.angle_beta   90.00
_cell.angle_gamma   90.00
#
_symmetry.space_group_name_H-M   'P 1'
#
loop_
_entity.id
_entity.type
_entity.pdbx_description
1 polymer ?
#
loop_
_entity_poly.entity_id
_entity_poly.type
_entity_poly.pdbx_seq_one_letter_code
_entity_poly.pdbx_strand_id
1 'polypeptide(L)'
;MAFPSAGCQNKPACLFCSRSSFMPRFTFFLVPGLACLLTIGVCSAVEKPAAAKAEPAAQSVEQIAATARKSVVVITFAGRDGKQQGLGTGFVVDADGLIATNLHVLGQARQITVETADGKQHEVTSIHASDRSLDLALVRINVKGLTPLPVGDSDRLKEGQPVVAIGNPHGLKNSVVSGVVSAKRELEGRAMIQLAIPIEPGNSGGPLLDLQGRVRPIWVSPSRSIASSRS
;
A
#
# COMPACT_ATOMS: atom_id res chain seq x y z
N MET A 1 20.80 -37.43 -19.92
CA MET A 1 20.30 -37.03 -21.25
C MET A 1 20.68 -35.57 -21.44
N ALA A 2 21.72 -35.33 -22.24
CA ALA A 2 22.25 -34.01 -22.55
C ALA A 2 21.77 -33.61 -23.95
N PHE A 3 21.28 -32.38 -24.13
CA PHE A 3 21.02 -31.79 -25.44
C PHE A 3 22.15 -30.78 -25.75
N PRO A 4 22.79 -30.87 -26.92
CA PRO A 4 23.92 -30.03 -27.26
C PRO A 4 23.52 -28.74 -27.99
N SER A 5 24.38 -27.75 -27.86
CA SER A 5 24.47 -26.53 -28.66
C SER A 5 25.04 -26.80 -30.06
N ALA A 6 24.54 -26.11 -31.08
CA ALA A 6 25.30 -25.80 -32.29
C ALA A 6 24.76 -24.53 -32.96
N GLY A 7 25.64 -23.55 -33.14
CA GLY A 7 25.43 -22.47 -34.11
C GLY A 7 25.94 -22.88 -35.50
N CYS A 8 25.57 -22.13 -36.53
CA CYS A 8 26.39 -22.00 -37.74
C CYS A 8 26.04 -20.74 -38.52
N GLN A 9 27.08 -20.11 -39.06
CA GLN A 9 27.12 -18.85 -39.80
C GLN A 9 27.05 -19.07 -41.33
N ASN A 10 26.75 -17.97 -42.04
CA ASN A 10 27.19 -17.57 -43.40
C ASN A 10 26.48 -18.07 -44.69
N LYS A 11 25.78 -17.11 -45.36
CA LYS A 11 25.88 -16.56 -46.76
C LYS A 11 25.90 -17.52 -47.99
N PRO A 12 25.61 -17.09 -49.28
CA PRO A 12 25.69 -15.73 -49.86
C PRO A 12 24.61 -15.28 -50.92
N ALA A 13 24.68 -13.97 -51.20
CA ALA A 13 24.36 -13.10 -52.35
C ALA A 13 23.67 -13.57 -53.66
N CYS A 14 22.83 -12.68 -54.22
CA CYS A 14 22.70 -12.32 -55.67
C CYS A 14 22.17 -10.87 -55.81
N LEU A 15 22.98 -9.93 -56.34
CA LEU A 15 22.95 -9.30 -57.69
C LEU A 15 21.84 -8.24 -57.90
N PHE A 16 22.13 -6.93 -57.97
CA PHE A 16 22.72 -6.09 -59.05
C PHE A 16 21.65 -5.39 -59.94
N CYS A 17 21.57 -4.05 -59.86
CA CYS A 17 21.18 -3.14 -60.96
C CYS A 17 21.59 -1.71 -60.56
N SER A 18 22.78 -1.23 -60.93
CA SER A 18 23.14 -0.46 -62.13
C SER A 18 22.81 1.05 -62.09
N ARG A 19 23.91 1.82 -61.91
CA ARG A 19 24.28 3.14 -62.47
C ARG A 19 23.18 4.17 -62.81
N SER A 20 23.35 5.39 -62.29
CA SER A 20 23.68 6.53 -63.16
C SER A 20 24.27 7.70 -62.35
N SER A 21 25.32 8.28 -62.91
CA SER A 21 26.11 9.38 -62.38
C SER A 21 25.52 10.69 -62.86
N PHE A 22 25.20 11.62 -61.97
CA PHE A 22 24.95 13.01 -62.34
C PHE A 22 25.59 13.92 -61.30
N MET A 23 26.60 14.66 -61.73
CA MET A 23 27.42 15.53 -60.90
C MET A 23 27.23 16.96 -61.42
N PRO A 24 26.72 17.91 -60.62
CA PRO A 24 26.75 19.31 -61.01
C PRO A 24 28.04 19.95 -60.51
N ARG A 25 28.70 20.68 -61.42
CA ARG A 25 29.80 21.61 -61.14
C ARG A 25 29.33 22.69 -60.16
N PHE A 26 29.92 22.75 -58.98
CA PHE A 26 29.79 23.89 -58.08
C PHE A 26 30.84 24.96 -58.46
N THR A 27 30.36 26.06 -59.02
CA THR A 27 31.13 27.29 -59.22
C THR A 27 31.27 27.99 -57.87
N PHE A 28 32.52 28.14 -57.41
CA PHE A 28 32.88 28.84 -56.18
C PHE A 28 32.68 30.35 -56.37
N PHE A 29 31.66 30.93 -55.74
CA PHE A 29 31.56 32.39 -55.54
C PHE A 29 32.04 32.73 -54.13
N LEU A 30 33.16 33.43 -54.08
CA LEU A 30 33.79 33.95 -52.88
C LEU A 30 33.01 35.20 -52.43
N VAL A 31 32.27 35.10 -51.32
CA VAL A 31 31.68 36.25 -50.62
C VAL A 31 32.37 36.37 -49.26
N PRO A 32 33.14 37.43 -49.00
CA PRO A 32 33.65 37.72 -47.67
C PRO A 32 32.61 38.57 -46.93
N GLY A 33 32.22 38.17 -45.72
CA GLY A 33 31.63 39.13 -44.79
C GLY A 33 30.56 38.56 -43.87
N LEU A 34 30.88 38.64 -42.58
CA LEU A 34 29.95 38.70 -41.45
C LEU A 34 29.34 37.37 -40.98
N ALA A 35 30.17 36.64 -40.25
CA ALA A 35 29.73 35.70 -39.22
C ALA A 35 28.92 36.46 -38.16
N CYS A 36 27.60 36.36 -38.22
CA CYS A 36 26.72 36.68 -37.11
C CYS A 36 26.28 35.33 -36.50
N LEU A 37 26.98 34.89 -35.46
CA LEU A 37 26.56 33.75 -34.65
C LEU A 37 25.19 34.07 -34.04
N LEU A 38 24.12 33.55 -34.65
CA LEU A 38 22.84 33.37 -33.98
C LEU A 38 22.97 32.13 -33.10
N THR A 39 23.49 32.31 -31.89
CA THR A 39 23.30 31.35 -30.82
C THR A 39 21.81 31.38 -30.46
N ILE A 40 21.07 30.39 -30.92
CA ILE A 40 19.76 30.07 -30.37
C ILE A 40 20.01 29.61 -28.94
N GLY A 41 19.97 30.56 -28.00
CA GLY A 41 19.93 30.30 -26.58
C GLY A 41 18.62 29.58 -26.28
N VAL A 42 18.63 28.25 -26.36
CA VAL A 42 17.61 27.43 -25.70
C VAL A 42 17.89 27.55 -24.21
N CYS A 43 17.34 28.59 -23.59
CA CYS A 43 17.14 28.59 -22.16
C CYS A 43 16.10 27.50 -21.87
N SER A 44 16.57 26.28 -21.68
CA SER A 44 15.79 25.25 -21.00
C SER A 44 15.41 25.83 -19.65
N ALA A 45 14.15 26.24 -19.51
CA ALA A 45 13.57 26.49 -18.21
C ALA A 45 13.60 25.14 -17.48
N VAL A 46 14.61 24.96 -16.63
CA VAL A 46 14.61 23.89 -15.64
C VAL A 46 13.44 24.20 -14.73
N GLU A 47 12.32 23.52 -14.98
CA GLU A 47 11.13 23.62 -14.17
C GLU A 47 11.53 23.17 -12.76
N LYS A 48 11.58 24.15 -11.85
CA LYS A 48 11.92 23.96 -10.45
C LYS A 48 11.01 22.85 -9.90
N PRO A 49 11.54 21.73 -9.39
CA PRO A 49 10.70 20.69 -8.85
C PRO A 49 9.87 21.33 -7.73
N ALA A 50 8.55 21.22 -7.86
CA ALA A 50 7.62 21.68 -6.84
C ALA A 50 8.09 21.10 -5.51
N ALA A 51 8.44 21.99 -4.57
CA ALA A 51 8.91 21.60 -3.27
C ALA A 51 7.90 20.64 -2.65
N ALA A 52 8.27 19.36 -2.54
CA ALA A 52 7.51 18.38 -1.79
C ALA A 52 7.26 18.99 -0.41
N LYS A 53 6.00 19.18 -0.03
CA LYS A 53 5.62 19.60 1.32
C LYS A 53 6.39 18.73 2.30
N ALA A 54 7.23 19.36 3.14
CA ALA A 54 7.96 18.68 4.19
C ALA A 54 6.96 17.84 5.00
N GLU A 55 7.19 16.54 5.06
CA GLU A 55 6.35 15.67 5.88
C GLU A 55 6.54 16.10 7.36
N PRO A 56 5.45 16.25 8.12
CA PRO A 56 5.54 16.68 9.51
C PRO A 56 6.44 15.74 10.32
N ALA A 57 7.07 16.29 11.36
CA ALA A 57 8.00 15.56 12.21
C ALA A 57 7.37 14.24 12.69
N ALA A 58 8.12 13.15 12.51
CA ALA A 58 7.70 11.82 12.89
C ALA A 58 7.39 11.76 14.40
N GLN A 59 6.22 11.24 14.76
CA GLN A 59 5.83 11.00 16.15
C GLN A 59 6.55 9.77 16.71
N SER A 60 6.70 9.70 18.04
CA SER A 60 7.20 8.48 18.66
C SER A 60 6.16 7.35 18.57
N VAL A 61 6.62 6.10 18.59
CA VAL A 61 5.74 4.91 18.60
C VAL A 61 4.75 4.97 19.78
N GLU A 62 5.20 5.47 20.93
CA GLU A 62 4.38 5.62 22.14
C GLU A 62 3.25 6.65 21.94
N GLN A 63 3.54 7.78 21.29
CA GLN A 63 2.56 8.82 21.00
C GLN A 63 1.51 8.33 20.00
N ILE A 64 1.96 7.62 18.95
CA ILE A 64 1.09 7.01 17.95
C ILE A 64 0.17 6.00 18.62
N ALA A 65 0.73 5.11 19.45
CA ALA A 65 -0.04 4.12 20.19
C ALA A 65 -1.06 4.78 21.14
N ALA A 66 -0.64 5.77 21.94
CA ALA A 66 -1.51 6.46 22.87
C ALA A 66 -2.71 7.12 22.18
N THR A 67 -2.49 7.71 21.00
CA THR A 67 -3.54 8.37 20.22
C THR A 67 -4.46 7.34 19.57
N ALA A 68 -3.89 6.33 18.92
CA ALA A 68 -4.65 5.38 18.13
C ALA A 68 -5.47 4.39 18.97
N ARG A 69 -5.06 4.09 20.22
CA ARG A 69 -5.78 3.20 21.14
C ARG A 69 -7.26 3.54 21.32
N LYS A 70 -7.64 4.82 21.27
CA LYS A 70 -9.04 5.26 21.38
C LYS A 70 -9.91 4.81 20.20
N SER A 71 -9.27 4.50 19.08
CA SER A 71 -9.91 4.19 17.81
C SER A 71 -9.79 2.71 17.45
N VAL A 72 -9.02 1.94 18.21
CA VAL A 72 -8.88 0.49 18.04
C VAL A 72 -10.00 -0.21 18.79
N VAL A 73 -10.57 -1.23 18.16
CA VAL A 73 -11.68 -2.01 18.72
C VAL A 73 -11.33 -3.49 18.74
N VAL A 74 -11.93 -4.22 19.67
CA VAL A 74 -11.86 -5.69 19.72
C VAL A 74 -13.08 -6.23 19.00
N ILE A 75 -12.89 -7.24 18.14
CA ILE A 75 -13.98 -7.92 17.45
C ILE A 75 -14.05 -9.34 17.98
N THR A 76 -15.21 -9.73 18.46
CA THR A 76 -15.50 -11.08 18.91
C THR A 76 -16.70 -11.63 18.15
N PHE A 77 -16.74 -12.94 17.98
CA PHE A 77 -17.89 -13.59 17.37
C PHE A 77 -18.25 -14.88 18.06
N ALA A 78 -19.55 -15.17 18.06
CA ALA A 78 -20.11 -16.37 18.66
C ALA A 78 -20.33 -17.49 17.63
N GLY A 79 -20.03 -18.70 18.07
CA GLY A 79 -20.32 -19.94 17.35
C GLY A 79 -21.80 -20.32 17.36
N ARG A 80 -22.12 -21.42 16.68
CA ARG A 80 -23.49 -21.99 16.69
C ARG A 80 -23.95 -22.46 18.07
N ASP A 81 -23.01 -22.73 18.96
CA ASP A 81 -23.21 -23.11 20.36
C ASP A 81 -23.28 -21.90 21.31
N GLY A 82 -23.25 -20.68 20.79
CA GLY A 82 -23.29 -19.43 21.57
C GLY A 82 -21.99 -19.11 22.30
N LYS A 83 -20.95 -19.94 22.19
CA LYS A 83 -19.63 -19.67 22.79
C LYS A 83 -18.83 -18.72 21.90
N GLN A 84 -18.01 -17.88 22.52
CA GLN A 84 -17.06 -17.05 21.76
C GLN A 84 -16.06 -17.95 21.03
N GLN A 85 -16.01 -17.84 19.70
CA GLN A 85 -15.19 -18.71 18.85
C GLN A 85 -14.00 -18.01 18.21
N GLY A 86 -13.99 -16.67 18.17
CA GLY A 86 -12.84 -15.94 17.66
C GLY A 86 -12.70 -14.55 18.21
N LEU A 87 -11.49 -14.02 17.99
CA LEU A 87 -10.99 -12.75 18.46
C LEU A 87 -10.17 -12.12 17.33
N GLY A 88 -10.47 -10.87 17.01
CA GLY A 88 -9.68 -10.05 16.12
C GLY A 88 -9.70 -8.60 16.56
N THR A 89 -9.05 -7.76 15.75
CA THR A 89 -9.01 -6.32 15.96
C THR A 89 -9.71 -5.61 14.81
N GLY A 90 -10.25 -4.42 15.07
CA GLY A 90 -10.66 -3.47 14.04
C GLY A 90 -10.21 -2.06 14.41
N PHE A 91 -10.56 -1.10 13.58
CA PHE A 91 -10.44 0.30 13.94
C PHE A 91 -11.57 1.15 13.36
N VAL A 92 -11.85 2.26 14.04
CA VAL A 92 -12.86 3.24 13.64
C VAL A 92 -12.38 4.02 12.43
N VAL A 93 -13.20 4.04 11.39
CA VAL A 93 -12.99 4.79 10.14
C VAL A 93 -13.82 6.08 10.13
N ASP A 94 -14.96 6.07 10.79
CA ASP A 94 -15.87 7.22 10.88
C ASP A 94 -16.49 7.35 12.28
N ALA A 95 -16.80 8.58 12.68
CA ALA A 95 -17.37 8.92 13.98
C ALA A 95 -18.78 8.34 14.20
N ASP A 96 -19.51 8.02 13.11
CA ASP A 96 -20.85 7.43 13.12
C ASP A 96 -20.83 5.88 13.11
N GLY A 97 -19.79 5.26 13.68
CA GLY A 97 -19.80 3.84 13.98
C GLY A 97 -19.36 2.94 12.81
N LEU A 98 -18.63 3.48 11.84
CA LEU A 98 -18.03 2.68 10.77
C LEU A 98 -16.67 2.13 11.21
N ILE A 99 -16.48 0.82 11.10
CA ILE A 99 -15.30 0.11 11.57
C ILE A 99 -14.74 -0.73 10.43
N ALA A 100 -13.43 -0.70 10.26
CA ALA A 100 -12.71 -1.58 9.34
C ALA A 100 -12.03 -2.73 10.10
N THR A 101 -11.98 -3.89 9.45
CA THR A 101 -11.32 -5.11 9.93
C THR A 101 -11.04 -6.06 8.78
N ASN A 102 -10.39 -7.19 9.05
CA ASN A 102 -10.24 -8.24 8.05
C ASN A 102 -11.53 -9.04 7.87
N LEU A 103 -11.83 -9.48 6.66
CA LEU A 103 -13.02 -10.28 6.39
C LEU A 103 -12.98 -11.65 7.08
N HIS A 104 -11.81 -12.31 7.11
CA HIS A 104 -11.67 -13.60 7.80
C HIS A 104 -11.93 -13.52 9.30
N VAL A 105 -11.76 -12.34 9.93
CA VAL A 105 -12.06 -12.12 11.35
C VAL A 105 -13.56 -12.24 11.60
N LEU A 106 -14.41 -11.90 10.62
CA LEU A 106 -15.86 -12.04 10.76
C LEU A 106 -16.33 -13.49 10.57
N GLY A 107 -15.54 -14.32 9.89
CA GLY A 107 -15.85 -15.73 9.65
C GLY A 107 -17.22 -15.97 8.99
N GLN A 108 -17.88 -17.07 9.37
CA GLN A 108 -19.30 -17.32 9.08
C GLN A 108 -20.18 -17.06 10.32
N ALA A 109 -19.77 -16.10 11.16
CA ALA A 109 -20.42 -15.86 12.43
C ALA A 109 -21.85 -15.33 12.26
N ARG A 110 -22.74 -15.73 13.16
CA ARG A 110 -24.13 -15.23 13.23
C ARG A 110 -24.24 -13.94 14.03
N GLN A 111 -23.38 -13.78 15.02
CA GLN A 111 -23.36 -12.61 15.89
C GLN A 111 -21.92 -12.13 16.05
N ILE A 112 -21.71 -10.87 15.67
CA ILE A 112 -20.43 -10.19 15.74
C ILE A 112 -20.60 -9.04 16.72
N THR A 113 -19.70 -8.99 17.70
CA THR A 113 -19.67 -7.95 18.74
C THR A 113 -18.38 -7.17 18.61
N VAL A 114 -18.50 -5.85 18.72
CA VAL A 114 -17.40 -4.91 18.79
C VAL A 114 -17.29 -4.39 20.22
N GLU A 115 -16.13 -4.51 20.83
CA GLU A 115 -15.79 -3.81 22.06
C GLU A 115 -14.98 -2.55 21.72
N THR A 116 -15.51 -1.38 22.09
CA THR A 116 -14.80 -0.11 21.87
C THR A 116 -13.80 0.17 23.00
N ALA A 117 -12.93 1.17 22.82
CA ALA A 117 -11.84 1.47 23.75
C ALA A 117 -12.29 1.81 25.19
N ASP A 118 -13.56 2.19 25.39
CA ASP A 118 -14.15 2.40 26.72
C ASP A 118 -14.64 1.11 27.40
N GLY A 119 -14.47 -0.05 26.74
CA GLY A 119 -14.87 -1.37 27.22
C GLY A 119 -16.33 -1.72 26.93
N LYS A 120 -17.12 -0.85 26.30
CA LYS A 120 -18.51 -1.15 25.93
C LYS A 120 -18.58 -2.05 24.72
N GLN A 121 -19.49 -3.02 24.79
CA GLN A 121 -19.79 -3.97 23.73
C GLN A 121 -21.00 -3.52 22.92
N HIS A 122 -20.89 -3.66 21.60
CA HIS A 122 -21.91 -3.25 20.64
C HIS A 122 -22.06 -4.32 19.57
N GLU A 123 -23.30 -4.69 19.26
CA GLU A 123 -23.59 -5.60 18.17
C GLU A 123 -23.38 -4.90 16.82
N VAL A 124 -22.76 -5.62 15.88
CA VAL A 124 -22.66 -5.19 14.49
C VAL A 124 -24.05 -5.24 13.85
N THR A 125 -24.51 -4.11 13.33
CA THR A 125 -25.84 -3.99 12.72
C THR A 125 -25.85 -4.35 11.25
N SER A 126 -24.73 -4.16 10.56
CA SER A 126 -24.59 -4.49 9.15
C SER A 126 -23.12 -4.57 8.72
N ILE A 127 -22.86 -5.35 7.67
CA ILE A 127 -21.62 -5.26 6.89
C ILE A 127 -21.88 -4.23 5.79
N HIS A 128 -21.24 -3.06 5.91
CA HIS A 128 -21.40 -1.96 4.96
C HIS A 128 -20.76 -2.26 3.60
N ALA A 129 -19.57 -2.87 3.62
CA ALA A 129 -18.87 -3.33 2.43
C ALA A 129 -17.92 -4.47 2.80
N SER A 130 -17.59 -5.32 1.83
CA SER A 130 -16.50 -6.30 2.00
C SER A 130 -15.86 -6.60 0.66
N ASP A 131 -14.57 -6.92 0.71
CA ASP A 131 -13.81 -7.38 -0.44
C ASP A 131 -13.04 -8.65 -0.02
N ARG A 132 -13.51 -9.81 -0.49
CA ARG A 132 -12.86 -11.11 -0.25
C ARG A 132 -11.45 -11.16 -0.78
N SER A 133 -11.21 -10.47 -1.88
CA SER A 133 -9.95 -10.51 -2.59
C SER A 133 -8.88 -9.75 -1.80
N LEU A 134 -9.26 -8.71 -1.05
CA LEU A 134 -8.39 -7.94 -0.16
C LEU A 134 -8.46 -8.39 1.31
N ASP A 135 -9.31 -9.37 1.60
CA ASP A 135 -9.63 -9.79 2.96
C ASP A 135 -10.07 -8.62 3.87
N LEU A 136 -10.92 -7.74 3.34
CA LEU A 136 -11.40 -6.52 4.01
C LEU A 136 -12.90 -6.57 4.28
N ALA A 137 -13.32 -6.07 5.44
CA ALA A 137 -14.71 -5.78 5.75
C ALA A 137 -14.86 -4.42 6.46
N LEU A 138 -15.90 -3.68 6.07
CA LEU A 138 -16.41 -2.53 6.78
C LEU A 138 -17.71 -2.93 7.47
N VAL A 139 -17.78 -2.76 8.79
CA VAL A 139 -18.94 -3.09 9.61
C VAL A 139 -19.47 -1.84 10.29
N ARG A 140 -20.77 -1.83 10.60
CA ARG A 140 -21.43 -0.72 11.27
C ARG A 140 -21.93 -1.13 12.65
N ILE A 141 -21.75 -0.24 13.62
CA ILE A 141 -22.38 -0.31 14.95
C ILE A 141 -23.23 0.95 15.19
N ASN A 142 -24.24 0.86 16.04
CA ASN A 142 -25.09 2.00 16.39
C ASN A 142 -24.48 2.85 17.52
N VAL A 143 -23.30 3.42 17.27
CA VAL A 143 -22.58 4.29 18.22
C VAL A 143 -22.08 5.52 17.48
N LYS A 144 -22.19 6.68 18.13
CA LYS A 144 -21.72 7.96 17.61
C LYS A 144 -20.64 8.55 18.50
N GLY A 145 -19.89 9.52 17.96
CA GLY A 145 -18.82 10.21 18.70
C GLY A 145 -17.58 9.35 18.88
N LEU A 146 -17.41 8.33 18.04
CA LEU A 146 -16.16 7.57 17.99
C LEU A 146 -15.04 8.45 17.43
N THR A 147 -13.80 8.15 17.80
CA THR A 147 -12.63 8.82 17.23
C THR A 147 -12.16 8.02 16.02
N PRO A 148 -12.26 8.53 14.78
CA PRO A 148 -11.74 7.83 13.61
C PRO A 148 -10.24 8.00 13.48
N LEU A 149 -9.58 7.01 12.90
CA LEU A 149 -8.19 7.15 12.46
C LEU A 149 -8.14 7.77 11.07
N PRO A 150 -7.21 8.73 10.83
CA PRO A 150 -7.03 9.29 9.50
C PRO A 150 -6.48 8.22 8.56
N VAL A 151 -7.18 7.98 7.45
CA VAL A 151 -6.72 7.06 6.40
C VAL A 151 -5.75 7.81 5.48
N GLY A 152 -4.62 7.18 5.18
CA GLY A 152 -3.61 7.67 4.26
C GLY A 152 -3.41 6.74 3.07
N ASP A 153 -2.71 7.26 2.08
CA ASP A 153 -2.42 6.58 0.82
C ASP A 153 -1.32 5.52 0.98
N SER A 154 -1.66 4.25 0.69
CA SER A 154 -0.75 3.10 0.74
C SER A 154 0.32 3.14 -0.36
N ASP A 155 0.06 3.78 -1.49
CA ASP A 155 1.00 3.82 -2.62
C ASP A 155 2.24 4.66 -2.28
N ARG A 156 2.08 5.59 -1.34
CA ARG A 156 3.16 6.44 -0.83
C ARG A 156 4.12 5.73 0.14
N LEU A 157 3.83 4.50 0.54
CA LEU A 157 4.75 3.76 1.40
C LEU A 157 6.07 3.47 0.68
N LYS A 158 7.16 3.49 1.43
CA LYS A 158 8.48 3.15 0.90
C LYS A 158 9.00 1.90 1.58
N GLU A 159 9.75 1.10 0.86
CA GLU A 159 10.54 0.03 1.48
C GLU A 159 11.51 0.64 2.50
N GLY A 160 11.69 -0.04 3.63
CA GLY A 160 12.39 0.47 4.80
C GLY A 160 11.59 1.45 5.67
N GLN A 161 10.39 1.87 5.26
CA GLN A 161 9.60 2.81 6.05
C GLN A 161 9.12 2.16 7.36
N PRO A 162 9.34 2.83 8.52
CA PRO A 162 8.84 2.35 9.80
C PRO A 162 7.33 2.41 9.88
N VAL A 163 6.74 1.37 10.47
CA VAL A 163 5.30 1.20 10.66
C VAL A 163 5.00 0.64 12.05
N VAL A 164 3.80 0.92 12.54
CA VAL A 164 3.31 0.47 13.84
C VAL A 164 1.96 -0.21 13.65
N ALA A 165 1.83 -1.46 14.10
CA ALA A 165 0.57 -2.17 14.19
C ALA A 165 0.06 -2.13 15.63
N ILE A 166 -1.25 -1.98 15.80
CA ILE A 166 -1.90 -2.07 17.11
C ILE A 166 -2.98 -3.14 17.04
N GLY A 167 -2.98 -4.04 18.03
CA GLY A 167 -3.92 -5.14 18.08
C GLY A 167 -4.23 -5.61 19.49
N ASN A 168 -5.00 -6.69 19.57
CA ASN A 168 -5.46 -7.28 20.83
C ASN A 168 -5.17 -8.78 20.84
N PRO A 169 -3.89 -9.20 20.92
CA PRO A 169 -3.53 -10.60 20.92
C PRO A 169 -3.96 -11.28 22.23
N HIS A 170 -4.63 -12.42 22.10
CA HIS A 170 -5.09 -13.24 23.25
C HIS A 170 -5.93 -12.50 24.31
N GLY A 171 -6.59 -11.38 23.96
CA GLY A 171 -7.37 -10.56 24.88
C GLY A 171 -6.53 -9.63 25.76
N LEU A 172 -5.20 -9.60 25.57
CA LEU A 172 -4.32 -8.57 26.11
C LEU A 172 -4.57 -7.30 25.28
N LYS A 173 -5.33 -6.36 25.84
CA LYS A 173 -5.77 -5.17 25.12
C LYS A 173 -4.57 -4.28 24.75
N ASN A 174 -4.54 -3.78 23.51
CA ASN A 174 -3.65 -2.73 23.02
C ASN A 174 -2.15 -3.11 22.90
N SER A 175 -1.85 -4.31 22.42
CA SER A 175 -0.48 -4.66 22.03
C SER A 175 -0.01 -3.79 20.88
N VAL A 176 1.19 -3.24 21.04
CA VAL A 176 1.83 -2.39 20.04
C VAL A 176 3.00 -3.16 19.47
N VAL A 177 3.04 -3.27 18.14
CA VAL A 177 4.12 -3.94 17.42
C VAL A 177 4.68 -2.95 16.41
N SER A 178 6.00 -2.76 16.42
CA SER A 178 6.70 -1.92 15.45
C SER A 178 7.54 -2.75 14.49
N GLY A 179 7.69 -2.27 13.26
CA GLY A 179 8.63 -2.83 12.30
C GLY A 179 8.72 -1.96 11.07
N VAL A 180 8.97 -2.57 9.91
CA VAL A 180 9.20 -1.84 8.66
C VAL A 180 8.44 -2.46 7.49
N VAL A 181 8.16 -1.66 6.47
CA VAL A 181 7.82 -2.16 5.13
C VAL A 181 9.06 -2.81 4.54
N SER A 182 9.04 -4.13 4.36
CA SER A 182 10.20 -4.87 3.88
C SER A 182 10.27 -4.96 2.36
N ALA A 183 9.14 -5.00 1.65
CA ALA A 183 9.11 -4.99 0.19
C ALA A 183 7.73 -4.59 -0.37
N LYS A 184 7.67 -4.08 -1.59
CA LYS A 184 6.47 -4.06 -2.42
C LYS A 184 6.57 -5.14 -3.49
N ARG A 185 5.55 -5.98 -3.61
CA ARG A 185 5.54 -7.14 -4.52
C ARG A 185 4.26 -7.15 -5.33
N GLU A 186 4.32 -7.78 -6.49
CA GLU A 186 3.13 -8.16 -7.24
C GLU A 186 2.94 -9.68 -7.13
N LEU A 187 1.78 -10.13 -6.65
CA LEU A 187 1.43 -11.55 -6.58
C LEU A 187 0.10 -11.75 -7.31
N GLU A 188 0.06 -12.61 -8.32
CA GLU A 188 -1.15 -12.92 -9.09
C GLU A 188 -1.83 -11.67 -9.70
N GLY A 189 -1.03 -10.70 -10.17
CA GLY A 189 -1.54 -9.44 -10.72
C GLY A 189 -1.95 -8.41 -9.67
N ARG A 190 -1.49 -8.55 -8.42
CA ARG A 190 -1.94 -7.75 -7.28
C ARG A 190 -0.77 -7.14 -6.55
N ALA A 191 -0.80 -5.81 -6.40
CA ALA A 191 0.15 -5.09 -5.57
C ALA A 191 -0.06 -5.47 -4.09
N MET A 192 1.04 -5.86 -3.45
CA MET A 192 1.08 -6.23 -2.05
C MET A 192 2.31 -5.65 -1.37
N ILE A 193 2.17 -5.41 -0.07
CA ILE A 193 3.17 -4.83 0.81
C ILE A 193 3.57 -5.91 1.80
N GLN A 194 4.85 -6.25 1.79
CA GLN A 194 5.47 -7.13 2.76
C GLN A 194 5.88 -6.30 3.97
N LEU A 195 5.57 -6.79 5.16
CA LEU A 195 5.97 -6.19 6.43
C LEU A 195 6.95 -7.11 7.15
N ALA A 196 7.93 -6.51 7.80
CA ALA A 196 8.80 -7.17 8.77
C ALA A 196 8.34 -6.75 10.17
N ILE A 197 7.26 -7.37 10.65
CA ILE A 197 6.70 -7.20 12.01
C ILE A 197 6.43 -8.59 12.63
N PRO A 198 6.57 -8.75 13.95
CA PRO A 198 5.99 -9.89 14.66
C PRO A 198 4.48 -10.00 14.39
N ILE A 199 4.02 -11.16 13.90
CA ILE A 199 2.60 -11.43 13.68
C ILE A 199 2.11 -12.34 14.80
N GLU A 200 1.16 -11.84 15.58
CA GLU A 200 0.53 -12.58 16.67
C GLU A 200 -0.98 -12.72 16.41
N PRO A 201 -1.59 -13.87 16.76
CA PRO A 201 -3.05 -14.04 16.74
C PRO A 201 -3.73 -12.91 17.52
N GLY A 202 -4.65 -12.20 16.89
CA GLY A 202 -5.39 -11.06 17.47
C GLY A 202 -4.91 -9.67 17.03
N ASN A 203 -3.80 -9.57 16.28
CA ASN A 203 -3.46 -8.34 15.55
C ASN A 203 -4.16 -8.24 14.18
N SER A 204 -4.71 -9.34 13.64
CA SER A 204 -5.47 -9.36 12.39
C SER A 204 -6.64 -8.38 12.45
N GLY A 205 -6.79 -7.56 11.42
CA GLY A 205 -7.82 -6.51 11.33
C GLY A 205 -7.47 -5.20 12.05
N GLY A 206 -6.38 -5.16 12.79
CA GLY A 206 -5.91 -3.92 13.43
C GLY A 206 -5.28 -2.92 12.44
N PRO A 207 -5.18 -1.64 12.83
CA PRO A 207 -4.60 -0.61 11.97
C PRO A 207 -3.08 -0.79 11.86
N LEU A 208 -2.55 -0.57 10.65
CA LEU A 208 -1.14 -0.32 10.42
C LEU A 208 -0.92 1.17 10.21
N LEU A 209 -0.08 1.78 11.03
CA LEU A 209 0.12 3.22 11.12
C LEU A 209 1.51 3.63 10.63
N ASP A 210 1.58 4.73 9.89
CA ASP A 210 2.85 5.43 9.64
C ASP A 210 3.28 6.26 10.86
N LEU A 211 4.46 6.88 10.78
CA LEU A 211 4.96 7.76 11.85
C LEU A 211 4.21 9.10 11.97
N GLN A 212 3.18 9.33 11.15
CA GLN A 212 2.25 10.45 11.27
C GLN A 212 0.90 10.01 11.86
N GLY A 213 0.80 8.76 12.35
CA GLY A 213 -0.43 8.23 12.95
C GLY A 213 -1.56 7.98 11.95
N ARG A 214 -1.27 7.96 10.66
CA ARG A 214 -2.25 7.69 9.60
C ARG A 214 -2.28 6.22 9.29
N VAL A 215 -3.48 5.66 9.20
CA VAL A 215 -3.70 4.30 8.75
C VAL A 215 -3.23 4.18 7.32
N ARG A 216 -2.39 3.19 7.06
CA ARG A 216 -2.13 2.71 5.73
C ARG A 216 -2.96 1.46 5.54
N PRO A 217 -3.95 1.48 4.63
CA PRO A 217 -4.76 0.30 4.35
C PRO A 217 -3.83 -0.78 3.79
N ILE A 218 -3.38 -1.65 4.68
CA ILE A 218 -2.48 -2.74 4.41
C ILE A 218 -2.96 -3.89 5.29
N TRP A 219 -3.72 -4.79 4.69
CA TRP A 219 -4.39 -5.83 5.46
C TRP A 219 -3.49 -7.05 5.55
N VAL A 220 -2.88 -7.21 6.73
CA VAL A 220 -1.98 -8.33 7.05
C VAL A 220 -2.84 -9.57 7.28
N SER A 221 -2.71 -10.56 6.40
CA SER A 221 -3.20 -11.90 6.68
C SER A 221 -2.14 -12.67 7.48
N PRO A 222 -2.51 -13.36 8.57
CA PRO A 222 -1.55 -14.13 9.36
C PRO A 222 -1.00 -15.35 8.61
N SER A 223 -1.59 -15.74 7.46
CA SER A 223 -1.18 -16.96 6.76
C SER A 223 0.03 -16.78 5.85
N ARG A 224 0.36 -15.55 5.41
CA ARG A 224 1.59 -15.21 4.68
C ARG A 224 1.87 -13.74 4.91
N SER A 225 3.11 -13.38 5.22
CA SER A 225 3.59 -12.00 5.42
C SER A 225 3.46 -11.14 4.15
N ILE A 226 2.25 -10.92 3.66
CA ILE A 226 1.96 -10.18 2.44
C ILE A 226 0.58 -9.53 2.62
N ALA A 227 0.53 -8.21 2.52
CA ALA A 227 -0.65 -7.43 2.84
C ALA A 227 -1.08 -6.58 1.64
N SER A 228 -2.37 -6.58 1.31
CA SER A 228 -2.84 -6.05 0.02
C SER A 228 -2.95 -4.53 0.01
N SER A 229 -2.45 -3.87 -1.05
CA SER A 229 -2.60 -2.41 -1.27
C SER A 229 -3.62 -2.14 -2.38
N ARG A 230 -4.78 -1.58 -2.03
CA ARG A 230 -5.70 -0.88 -2.94
C ARG A 230 -6.16 0.42 -2.27
N SER A 231 -6.07 1.52 -3.02
CA SER A 231 -6.70 2.82 -2.75
C SER A 231 -7.93 2.96 -3.64
#